data_AF-A0A834MUF3-F1
#
_entry.id   AF-A0A834MUF3-F1
#
_cell.length_a   1.000
_cell.length_b   1.000
_cell.length_c   1.000
_cell.angle_alpha   90.00
_cell.angle_beta   90.00
_cell.angle_gamma   90.00
#
_symmetry.space_group_name_H-M   'P 1'
#
loop_
_entity.id
_entity.type
_entity.pdbx_description
1 polymer ?
#
loop_
_entity_poly.entity_id
_entity_poly.type
_entity_poly.pdbx_seq_one_letter_code
_entity_poly.pdbx_strand_id
1 'polypeptide(L)'
;MACLLLNQENVRIKIPSADTLDGITYYSIEVTVVSVKWTVKHRYNDFVELHEKLVSEHCVEKDILPPKKLIGNKCEAFVEKRRHSLEIYLNAVYAYLKKAMPRELAVFLDLHVYDIFFLLQSMALELFTEGCSFLQSSKSYKFDPIQLYAISERLKQPCPVMEVVDKKYDFSHVLDFNSHLSNLTVVGSTETYKSSNIYSSSLSIELSTFKNVEELTIDRYPVDKIYNMGNLRDTVRVLKVTNTRLRNIVELAMCEEVHKSINNANDSHVWLKVTHLDLSDNRIEVIDEAIRLMPHIEVLVLNNNLLSEISNVTLLPRLSQIYLASNNFTSLPDDLHTKLGYVVYIDLSQNKLTSLASFSKLYSLEGLDVSCNRIEKIEEVKNIGHLPCLEHLRLTGNPVSTIVDYRVKVLEPFGKRAVDICLDNEKPNQKELDTVSVHQALRIAREGKSPTFTAADAPLFSAEIPGV
;
A
#
# COMPACT_ATOMS: atom_id res chain seq x y z
N MET A 1 19.72 9.63 7.15
CA MET A 1 20.25 8.51 7.97
C MET A 1 21.68 8.83 8.39
N ALA A 2 22.25 8.20 9.41
CA ALA A 2 23.65 8.41 9.76
C ALA A 2 24.58 7.75 8.73
N CYS A 3 25.75 8.33 8.50
CA CYS A 3 26.82 7.72 7.70
C CYS A 3 28.15 7.93 8.41
N LEU A 4 28.53 6.96 9.23
CA LEU A 4 29.69 7.01 10.09
C LEU A 4 30.98 7.06 9.27
N LEU A 5 31.06 6.29 8.18
CA LEU A 5 32.23 6.23 7.30
C LEU A 5 32.68 7.61 6.82
N LEU A 6 31.73 8.50 6.53
CA LEU A 6 31.99 9.86 6.04
C LEU A 6 32.09 10.90 7.16
N ASN A 7 31.70 10.57 8.39
CA ASN A 7 31.45 11.53 9.47
C ASN A 7 32.08 11.12 10.81
N GLN A 8 33.17 10.36 10.80
CA GLN A 8 33.84 9.88 12.02
C GLN A 8 34.25 11.00 12.99
N GLU A 9 34.55 12.20 12.49
CA GLU A 9 34.89 13.36 13.34
C GLU A 9 33.66 14.11 13.86
N ASN A 10 32.46 13.82 13.32
CA ASN A 10 31.20 14.50 13.64
C ASN A 10 30.25 13.61 14.44
N VAL A 11 30.82 12.78 15.33
CA VAL A 11 30.06 11.91 16.24
C VAL A 11 30.14 12.43 17.66
N ARG A 12 28.99 12.46 18.33
CA ARG A 12 28.88 12.79 19.75
C ARG A 12 28.10 11.71 20.46
N ILE A 13 28.66 11.23 21.57
CA ILE A 13 28.02 10.25 22.45
C ILE A 13 27.81 10.91 23.80
N LYS A 14 26.55 10.97 24.24
CA LYS A 14 26.17 11.50 25.54
C LYS A 14 25.31 10.49 26.28
N ILE A 15 25.30 10.55 27.60
CA ILE A 15 24.39 9.79 28.45
C ILE A 15 23.52 10.79 29.23
N PRO A 16 22.54 11.46 28.61
CA PRO A 16 21.81 12.57 29.24
C PRO A 16 21.09 12.22 30.54
N SER A 17 20.66 10.97 30.71
CA SER A 17 19.89 10.54 31.89
C SER A 17 20.16 9.09 32.27
N ALA A 18 19.78 8.75 33.51
CA ALA A 18 19.70 7.39 33.98
C ALA A 18 18.38 7.20 34.73
N ASP A 19 17.59 6.21 34.32
CA ASP A 19 16.27 5.92 34.89
C ASP A 19 16.33 4.58 35.61
N THR A 20 15.64 4.45 36.75
CA THR A 20 15.51 3.15 37.43
C THR A 20 14.09 2.63 37.28
N LEU A 21 13.94 1.50 36.59
CA LEU A 21 12.68 0.81 36.36
C LEU A 21 12.78 -0.60 36.95
N ASP A 22 11.82 -1.00 37.78
CA ASP A 22 11.76 -2.31 38.43
C ASP A 22 13.07 -2.71 39.14
N GLY A 23 13.74 -1.71 39.73
CA GLY A 23 14.98 -1.89 40.45
C GLY A 23 16.22 -2.11 39.57
N ILE A 24 16.10 -1.95 38.25
CA ILE A 24 17.19 -1.97 37.27
C ILE A 24 17.41 -0.53 36.77
N THR A 25 18.66 -0.07 36.85
CA THR A 25 19.06 1.24 36.33
C THR A 25 19.50 1.13 34.87
N TYR A 26 18.85 1.90 34.01
CA TYR A 26 19.15 2.04 32.58
C TYR A 26 19.77 3.42 32.33
N TYR A 27 20.84 3.44 31.56
CA TYR A 27 21.52 4.64 31.11
C TYR A 27 21.04 4.95 29.70
N SER A 28 20.45 6.13 29.53
CA SER A 28 19.96 6.59 28.23
C SER A 28 21.11 7.21 27.48
N ILE A 29 21.58 6.56 26.42
CA ILE A 29 22.69 7.00 25.59
C ILE A 29 22.12 7.70 24.35
N GLU A 30 22.43 8.98 24.17
CA GLU A 30 22.15 9.73 22.96
C GLU A 30 23.38 9.66 22.04
N VAL A 31 23.20 9.11 20.84
CA VAL A 31 24.22 9.09 19.80
C VAL A 31 23.81 10.08 18.72
N THR A 32 24.72 10.98 18.36
CA THR A 32 24.52 11.95 17.29
C THR A 32 25.61 11.80 16.24
N VAL A 33 25.21 11.65 14.97
CA VAL A 33 26.09 11.66 13.80
C VAL A 33 25.61 12.78 12.89
N VAL A 34 26.37 13.89 12.85
CA VAL A 34 25.97 15.14 12.16
C VAL A 34 24.59 15.63 12.65
N SER A 35 23.55 15.53 11.84
CA SER A 35 22.18 15.99 12.15
C SER A 35 21.27 14.87 12.65
N VAL A 36 21.69 13.62 12.51
CA VAL A 36 20.91 12.45 12.89
C VAL A 36 21.24 12.09 14.33
N LYS A 37 20.21 11.92 15.16
CA LYS A 37 20.35 11.51 16.55
C LYS A 37 19.35 10.41 16.89
N TRP A 38 19.74 9.53 17.79
CA TRP A 38 18.88 8.51 18.36
C TRP A 38 19.28 8.22 19.80
N THR A 39 18.41 7.48 20.49
CA THR A 39 18.64 7.08 21.88
C THR A 39 18.61 5.57 22.02
N VAL A 40 19.59 5.01 22.73
CA VAL A 40 19.63 3.59 23.11
C VAL A 40 19.74 3.50 24.64
N LYS A 41 19.10 2.49 25.24
CA LYS A 41 19.12 2.28 26.70
C LYS A 41 19.87 1.00 27.03
N HIS A 42 20.87 1.11 27.90
CA HIS A 42 21.65 -0.02 28.39
C HIS A 42 21.72 -0.02 29.92
N ARG A 43 21.69 -1.20 30.52
CA ARG A 43 22.03 -1.35 31.95
C ARG A 43 23.54 -1.48 32.08
N TYR A 44 24.07 -1.22 33.28
CA TYR A 44 25.52 -1.28 33.53
C TYR A 44 26.15 -2.64 33.14
N ASN A 45 25.44 -3.75 33.31
CA ASN A 45 25.98 -5.07 32.92
C ASN A 45 26.22 -5.18 31.40
N ASP A 46 25.44 -4.49 30.57
CA ASP A 46 25.65 -4.52 29.12
C ASP A 46 26.96 -3.82 28.74
N PHE A 47 27.36 -2.78 29.48
CA PHE A 47 28.68 -2.15 29.34
C PHE A 47 29.81 -3.09 29.74
N VAL A 48 29.61 -3.93 30.76
CA VAL A 48 30.59 -4.95 31.19
C VAL A 48 30.76 -5.99 30.09
N GLU A 49 29.65 -6.54 29.57
CA GLU A 49 29.66 -7.52 28.49
C GLU A 49 30.32 -6.97 27.20
N LEU A 50 30.03 -5.71 26.85
CA LEU A 50 30.73 -5.02 25.77
C LEU A 50 32.24 -4.91 26.07
N HIS A 51 32.59 -4.42 27.25
CA HIS A 51 33.98 -4.16 27.62
C HIS A 51 34.83 -5.44 27.60
N GLU A 52 34.31 -6.54 28.12
CA GLU A 52 35.01 -7.84 28.12
C GLU A 52 35.40 -8.25 26.69
N LYS A 53 34.48 -8.13 25.72
CA LYS A 53 34.75 -8.42 24.30
C LYS A 53 35.77 -7.46 23.69
N LEU A 54 35.63 -6.17 23.98
CA LEU A 54 36.56 -5.15 23.46
C LEU A 54 37.99 -5.32 24.00
N VAL A 55 38.14 -5.75 25.25
CA VAL A 55 39.43 -6.09 25.85
C VAL A 55 40.03 -7.33 25.19
N SER A 56 39.23 -8.40 25.01
CA SER A 56 39.74 -9.68 24.50
C SER A 56 40.08 -9.64 23.01
N GLU A 57 39.31 -8.89 22.22
CA GLU A 57 39.38 -8.96 20.75
C GLU A 57 39.94 -7.68 20.11
N HIS A 58 39.85 -6.54 20.78
CA HIS A 58 40.16 -5.21 20.19
C HIS A 58 41.18 -4.39 20.97
N CYS A 59 41.91 -5.02 21.90
CA CYS A 59 43.00 -4.42 22.67
C CYS A 59 42.61 -3.13 23.42
N VAL A 60 41.36 -3.03 23.88
CA VAL A 60 40.93 -1.95 24.79
C VAL A 60 41.55 -2.17 26.16
N GLU A 61 41.99 -1.09 26.81
CA GLU A 61 42.62 -1.13 28.13
C GLU A 61 41.63 -1.64 29.20
N LYS A 62 42.08 -2.48 30.15
CA LYS A 62 41.20 -3.16 31.11
C LYS A 62 40.59 -2.27 32.18
N ASP A 63 41.30 -1.19 32.54
CA ASP A 63 41.00 -0.43 33.76
C ASP A 63 40.17 0.85 33.49
N ILE A 64 39.73 1.06 32.25
CA ILE A 64 39.00 2.28 31.87
C ILE A 64 37.48 2.18 32.14
N LEU A 65 36.94 0.98 32.37
CA LEU A 65 35.52 0.80 32.70
C LEU A 65 35.27 1.19 34.18
N PRO A 66 34.31 2.09 34.48
CA PRO A 66 34.00 2.47 35.85
C PRO A 66 33.57 1.27 36.69
N PRO A 67 34.08 1.08 37.93
CA PRO A 67 33.90 -0.18 38.66
C PRO A 67 32.45 -0.45 39.11
N LYS A 68 32.15 -1.73 39.29
CA LYS A 68 30.90 -2.19 39.89
C LYS A 68 30.88 -1.84 41.38
N LYS A 69 29.69 -1.52 41.91
CA LYS A 69 29.47 -1.25 43.33
C LYS A 69 28.38 -2.18 43.81
N LEU A 70 28.64 -2.90 44.90
CA LEU A 70 27.74 -3.94 45.42
C LEU A 70 26.70 -3.39 46.40
N ILE A 71 27.04 -2.34 47.14
CA ILE A 71 26.18 -1.73 48.18
C ILE A 71 25.88 -0.28 47.81
N GLY A 72 24.63 0.16 47.93
CA GLY A 72 24.23 1.55 47.62
C GLY A 72 24.38 1.91 46.14
N ASN A 73 24.31 0.93 45.25
CA ASN A 73 24.39 1.09 43.79
C ASN A 73 23.18 1.78 43.17
N LYS A 74 22.11 1.95 43.95
CA LYS A 74 20.88 2.68 43.60
C LYS A 74 20.81 4.10 44.17
N CYS A 75 21.83 4.51 44.94
CA CYS A 75 21.89 5.87 45.45
C CYS A 75 21.99 6.85 44.27
N GLU A 76 21.13 7.85 44.23
CA GLU A 76 21.03 8.81 43.12
C GLU A 76 22.37 9.48 42.79
N ALA A 77 23.07 9.97 43.82
CA ALA A 77 24.41 10.55 43.66
C ALA A 77 25.43 9.56 43.06
N PHE A 78 25.30 8.27 43.35
CA PHE A 78 26.16 7.25 42.78
C PHE A 78 25.80 6.90 41.33
N VAL A 79 24.50 6.77 41.03
CA VAL A 79 24.01 6.55 39.67
C VAL A 79 24.44 7.69 38.76
N GLU A 80 24.32 8.93 39.23
CA GLU A 80 24.70 10.12 38.47
C GLU A 80 26.21 10.21 38.25
N LYS A 81 27.02 9.92 39.28
CA LYS A 81 28.47 9.80 39.13
C LYS A 81 28.84 8.74 38.11
N ARG A 82 28.20 7.57 38.16
CA ARG A 82 28.44 6.48 37.22
C ARG A 82 28.01 6.85 35.80
N ARG A 83 26.88 7.52 35.62
CA ARG A 83 26.40 8.02 34.32
C ARG A 83 27.48 8.86 33.63
N HIS A 84 28.06 9.82 34.34
CA HIS A 84 29.14 10.66 33.80
C HIS A 84 30.42 9.84 33.51
N SER A 85 30.80 8.91 34.39
CA SER A 85 31.97 8.05 34.14
C SER A 85 31.78 7.11 32.94
N LEU A 86 30.57 6.58 32.73
CA LEU A 86 30.24 5.75 31.56
C LEU A 86 30.25 6.57 30.25
N GLU A 87 29.84 7.84 30.30
CA GLU A 87 29.93 8.75 29.16
C GLU A 87 31.39 9.00 28.75
N ILE A 88 32.27 9.25 29.72
CA ILE A 88 33.72 9.40 29.48
C ILE A 88 34.30 8.12 28.88
N TYR A 89 33.96 6.97 29.47
CA TYR A 89 34.37 5.65 28.98
C TYR A 89 33.98 5.43 27.50
N LEU A 90 32.71 5.63 27.13
CA LEU A 90 32.25 5.43 25.76
C LEU A 90 32.94 6.37 24.78
N ASN A 91 33.14 7.63 25.14
CA ASN A 91 33.84 8.58 24.27
C ASN A 91 35.31 8.19 24.07
N ALA A 92 35.99 7.68 25.11
CA ALA A 92 37.36 7.18 24.99
C ALA A 92 37.44 5.93 24.09
N VAL A 93 36.54 4.96 24.31
CA VAL A 93 36.44 3.74 23.48
C VAL A 93 36.16 4.08 22.02
N TYR A 94 35.20 4.97 21.77
CA TYR A 94 34.88 5.42 20.41
C TYR A 94 36.07 6.12 19.75
N ALA A 95 36.74 7.05 20.46
CA ALA A 95 37.89 7.76 19.92
C ALA A 95 39.03 6.82 19.50
N TYR A 96 39.24 5.74 20.25
CA TYR A 96 40.22 4.70 19.93
C TYR A 96 39.81 3.83 18.73
N LEU A 97 38.54 3.42 18.67
CA LEU A 97 38.06 2.42 17.71
C LEU A 97 37.41 3.00 16.44
N LYS A 98 37.17 4.31 16.34
CA LYS A 98 36.39 4.92 15.23
C LYS A 98 36.91 4.61 13.83
N LYS A 99 38.21 4.34 13.67
CA LYS A 99 38.82 3.99 12.36
C LYS A 99 38.49 2.58 11.90
N ALA A 100 38.35 1.64 12.83
CA ALA A 100 38.07 0.23 12.57
C ALA A 100 37.02 -0.23 13.58
N MET A 101 35.79 0.26 13.41
CA MET A 101 34.75 0.11 14.41
C MET A 101 34.31 -1.36 14.55
N PRO A 102 34.45 -1.96 15.76
CA PRO A 102 33.99 -3.32 16.01
C PRO A 102 32.48 -3.42 15.93
N ARG A 103 31.99 -4.59 15.50
CA ARG A 103 30.56 -4.85 15.38
C ARG A 103 29.87 -4.83 16.73
N GLU A 104 30.55 -5.24 17.80
CA GLU A 104 30.06 -5.24 19.17
C GLU A 104 29.71 -3.81 19.62
N LEU A 105 30.60 -2.86 19.36
CA LEU A 105 30.37 -1.44 19.65
C LEU A 105 29.28 -0.86 18.74
N ALA A 106 29.27 -1.23 17.46
CA ALA A 106 28.25 -0.78 16.52
C ALA A 106 26.84 -1.26 16.91
N VAL A 107 26.72 -2.50 17.38
CA VAL A 107 25.45 -3.05 17.90
C VAL A 107 25.08 -2.37 19.21
N PHE A 108 26.03 -2.20 20.13
CA PHE A 108 25.79 -1.52 21.40
C PHE A 108 25.28 -0.09 21.22
N LEU A 109 25.76 0.63 20.19
CA LEU A 109 25.32 1.99 19.89
C LEU A 109 24.14 2.07 18.90
N ASP A 110 23.50 0.94 18.54
CA ASP A 110 22.43 0.85 17.54
C ASP A 110 22.81 1.39 16.13
N LEU A 111 24.11 1.41 15.79
CA LEU A 111 24.54 1.83 14.45
C LEU A 111 24.01 0.90 13.36
N HIS A 112 23.88 -0.40 13.63
CA HIS A 112 23.22 -1.36 12.73
C HIS A 112 21.74 -1.05 12.40
N VAL A 113 21.13 -0.10 13.11
CA VAL A 113 19.75 0.35 12.89
C VAL A 113 19.70 1.72 12.20
N TYR A 114 20.59 2.64 12.57
CA TYR A 114 20.52 4.05 12.18
C TYR A 114 21.64 4.53 11.26
N ASP A 115 22.69 3.71 11.07
CA ASP A 115 23.80 3.99 10.18
C ASP A 115 23.70 3.17 8.88
N ILE A 116 23.92 3.83 7.75
CA ILE A 116 23.82 3.23 6.42
C ILE A 116 24.71 1.99 6.30
N PHE A 117 25.98 2.08 6.73
CA PHE A 117 26.95 1.00 6.48
C PHE A 117 26.61 -0.25 7.29
N PHE A 118 26.37 -0.11 8.59
CA PHE A 118 26.06 -1.25 9.46
C PHE A 118 24.67 -1.83 9.21
N LEU A 119 23.71 -1.00 8.77
CA LEU A 119 22.41 -1.49 8.34
C LEU A 119 22.57 -2.40 7.11
N LEU A 120 23.33 -1.96 6.10
CA LEU A 120 23.55 -2.75 4.89
C LEU A 120 24.29 -4.05 5.18
N GLN A 121 25.27 -4.06 6.07
CA GLN A 121 25.92 -5.30 6.51
C GLN A 121 24.92 -6.25 7.16
N SER A 122 24.03 -5.73 8.01
CA SER A 122 23.00 -6.56 8.65
C SER A 122 22.03 -7.14 7.63
N MET A 123 21.61 -6.34 6.65
CA MET A 123 20.76 -6.79 5.54
C MET A 123 21.46 -7.84 4.67
N ALA A 124 22.72 -7.61 4.30
CA ALA A 124 23.50 -8.55 3.49
C ALA A 124 23.63 -9.91 4.19
N LEU A 125 23.92 -9.90 5.50
CA LEU A 125 24.00 -11.12 6.30
C LEU A 125 22.66 -11.86 6.32
N GLU A 126 21.56 -11.16 6.60
CA GLU A 126 20.21 -11.74 6.63
C GLU A 126 19.85 -12.38 5.28
N LEU A 127 20.07 -11.66 4.18
CA LEU A 127 19.75 -12.15 2.85
C LEU A 127 20.70 -13.28 2.40
N PHE A 128 21.96 -13.27 2.84
CA PHE A 128 22.86 -14.39 2.63
C PHE A 128 22.37 -15.66 3.34
N THR A 129 21.85 -15.55 4.56
CA THR A 129 21.38 -16.70 5.34
C THR A 129 19.98 -17.18 4.96
N GLU A 130 19.06 -16.25 4.68
CA GLU A 130 17.62 -16.53 4.58
C GLU A 130 17.01 -16.13 3.23
N GLY A 131 17.75 -15.44 2.36
CA GLY A 131 17.24 -14.90 1.09
C GLY A 131 16.62 -15.94 0.17
N CYS A 132 17.25 -17.12 0.04
CA CYS A 132 16.68 -18.23 -0.74
C CYS A 132 15.32 -18.70 -0.22
N SER A 133 15.15 -18.75 1.11
CA SER A 133 13.89 -19.13 1.75
C SER A 133 12.80 -18.10 1.47
N PHE A 134 13.13 -16.81 1.61
CA PHE A 134 12.20 -15.73 1.29
C PHE A 134 11.73 -15.79 -0.17
N LEU A 135 12.66 -15.97 -1.12
CA LEU A 135 12.35 -16.05 -2.54
C LEU A 135 11.52 -17.29 -2.92
N GLN A 136 11.68 -18.42 -2.23
CA GLN A 136 10.87 -19.61 -2.50
C GLN A 136 9.43 -19.48 -1.99
N SER A 137 9.20 -18.70 -0.95
CA SER A 137 7.87 -18.59 -0.32
C SER A 137 6.86 -17.80 -1.17
N SER A 138 7.22 -16.58 -1.59
CA SER A 138 6.29 -15.64 -2.23
C SER A 138 6.95 -14.70 -3.23
N LYS A 139 8.29 -14.62 -3.23
CA LYS A 139 9.05 -13.54 -3.92
C LYS A 139 8.53 -12.14 -3.57
N SER A 140 7.87 -12.00 -2.42
CA SER A 140 7.34 -10.76 -1.90
C SER A 140 8.18 -10.31 -0.72
N TYR A 141 8.61 -9.06 -0.75
CA TYR A 141 9.37 -8.48 0.36
C TYR A 141 8.92 -7.04 0.63
N LYS A 142 8.77 -6.73 1.92
CA LYS A 142 8.41 -5.41 2.41
C LYS A 142 9.65 -4.70 2.91
N PHE A 143 10.06 -3.66 2.20
CA PHE A 143 11.16 -2.81 2.63
C PHE A 143 10.66 -1.64 3.48
N ASP A 144 11.41 -1.34 4.54
CA ASP A 144 11.35 -0.03 5.18
C ASP A 144 12.04 0.99 4.26
N PRO A 145 11.51 2.20 4.05
CA PRO A 145 12.16 3.23 3.25
C PRO A 145 13.59 3.55 3.68
N ILE A 146 13.94 3.30 4.95
CA ILE A 146 15.29 3.45 5.46
C ILE A 146 16.26 2.44 4.87
N GLN A 147 15.82 1.18 4.68
CA GLN A 147 16.62 0.15 4.01
C GLN A 147 16.86 0.52 2.55
N LEU A 148 15.82 0.99 1.85
CA LEU A 148 15.93 1.45 0.47
C LEU A 148 16.81 2.70 0.36
N TYR A 149 16.71 3.62 1.32
CA TYR A 149 17.59 4.78 1.39
C TYR A 149 19.05 4.36 1.57
N ALA A 150 19.34 3.41 2.46
CA ALA A 150 20.70 2.89 2.62
C ALA A 150 21.24 2.25 1.34
N ILE A 151 20.43 1.45 0.64
CA ILE A 151 20.75 0.90 -0.70
C ILE A 151 21.06 2.05 -1.67
N SER A 152 20.20 3.06 -1.73
CA SER A 152 20.33 4.22 -2.62
C SER A 152 21.63 5.00 -2.37
N GLU A 153 21.98 5.24 -1.10
CA GLU A 153 23.23 5.91 -0.75
C GLU A 153 24.46 5.05 -1.07
N ARG A 154 24.36 3.73 -0.92
CA ARG A 154 25.45 2.80 -1.24
C ARG A 154 25.75 2.73 -2.72
N LEU A 155 24.74 2.84 -3.59
CA LEU A 155 24.90 2.86 -5.05
C LEU A 155 25.66 4.10 -5.55
N LYS A 156 25.66 5.19 -4.78
CA LYS A 156 26.40 6.44 -5.09
C LYS A 156 27.89 6.34 -4.72
N GLN A 157 28.29 5.29 -4.02
CA GLN A 157 29.62 5.16 -3.42
C GLN A 157 30.42 4.00 -4.05
N PRO A 158 31.76 4.12 -4.14
CA PRO A 158 32.61 3.00 -4.50
C PRO A 158 32.56 1.91 -3.41
N CYS A 159 32.95 0.69 -3.75
CA CYS A 159 32.94 -0.43 -2.80
C CYS A 159 33.86 -0.16 -1.59
N PRO A 160 33.34 -0.19 -0.34
CA PRO A 160 34.16 -0.06 0.85
C PRO A 160 35.15 -1.23 0.98
N VAL A 161 36.39 -0.93 1.37
CA VAL A 161 37.45 -1.94 1.59
C VAL A 161 37.05 -3.01 2.61
N MET A 162 36.17 -2.67 3.57
CA MET A 162 35.71 -3.58 4.62
C MET A 162 34.70 -4.64 4.14
N GLU A 163 33.98 -4.43 3.03
CA GLU A 163 33.09 -5.45 2.45
C GLU A 163 33.90 -6.63 1.84
N VAL A 164 35.20 -6.43 1.59
CA VAL A 164 36.09 -7.42 0.94
C VAL A 164 36.53 -8.54 1.89
N VAL A 165 36.49 -8.31 3.21
CA VAL A 165 37.12 -9.20 4.19
C VAL A 165 36.24 -10.40 4.56
N ASP A 166 34.93 -10.22 4.61
CA ASP A 166 33.99 -11.28 4.98
C ASP A 166 32.75 -11.26 4.07
N LYS A 167 32.72 -12.21 3.14
CA LYS A 167 31.78 -12.25 2.01
C LYS A 167 30.32 -12.34 2.42
N LYS A 168 29.97 -12.74 3.65
CA LYS A 168 28.57 -12.77 4.09
C LYS A 168 27.98 -11.37 4.31
N TYR A 169 28.82 -10.34 4.41
CA TYR A 169 28.40 -8.95 4.51
C TYR A 169 28.48 -8.21 3.17
N ASP A 170 28.76 -8.92 2.08
CA ASP A 170 28.88 -8.32 0.75
C ASP A 170 27.54 -7.77 0.29
N PHE A 171 27.54 -6.50 -0.15
CA PHE A 171 26.36 -5.84 -0.67
C PHE A 171 25.77 -6.54 -1.91
N SER A 172 26.56 -7.39 -2.59
CA SER A 172 26.08 -8.21 -3.71
C SER A 172 24.88 -9.08 -3.34
N HIS A 173 24.77 -9.56 -2.10
CA HIS A 173 23.62 -10.37 -1.65
C HIS A 173 22.32 -9.58 -1.67
N VAL A 174 22.38 -8.28 -1.34
CA VAL A 174 21.23 -7.37 -1.41
C VAL A 174 20.81 -7.14 -2.87
N LEU A 175 21.78 -6.90 -3.76
CA LEU A 175 21.53 -6.68 -5.19
C LEU A 175 20.96 -7.93 -5.87
N ASP A 176 21.53 -9.10 -5.56
CA ASP A 176 21.08 -10.38 -6.09
C ASP A 176 19.63 -10.66 -5.65
N PHE A 177 19.34 -10.50 -4.35
CA PHE A 177 18.00 -10.64 -3.81
C PHE A 177 16.99 -9.70 -4.48
N ASN A 178 17.30 -8.39 -4.55
CA ASN A 178 16.43 -7.39 -5.18
C ASN A 178 16.13 -7.73 -6.65
N SER A 179 17.10 -8.30 -7.37
CA SER A 179 16.93 -8.67 -8.77
C SER A 179 15.98 -9.85 -8.98
N HIS A 180 15.76 -10.68 -7.96
CA HIS A 180 14.89 -11.86 -8.02
C HIS A 180 13.48 -11.65 -7.46
N LEU A 181 13.20 -10.48 -6.88
CA LEU A 181 11.87 -10.16 -6.36
C LEU A 181 10.84 -9.97 -7.47
N SER A 182 9.64 -10.50 -7.20
CA SER A 182 8.44 -10.29 -8.03
C SER A 182 7.54 -9.22 -7.43
N ASN A 183 7.44 -9.16 -6.10
CA ASN A 183 6.51 -8.27 -5.42
C ASN A 183 7.31 -7.39 -4.44
N LEU A 184 7.26 -6.08 -4.67
CA LEU A 184 7.93 -5.09 -3.84
C LEU A 184 6.91 -4.25 -3.12
N THR A 185 7.01 -4.18 -1.79
CA THR A 185 6.18 -3.30 -0.97
C THR A 185 7.05 -2.28 -0.23
N VAL A 186 6.78 -1.00 -0.44
CA VAL A 186 7.41 0.14 0.24
C VAL A 186 6.38 0.78 1.14
N VAL A 187 6.64 0.79 2.45
CA VAL A 187 5.70 1.34 3.43
C VAL A 187 6.34 2.48 4.23
N GLY A 188 5.88 3.69 3.97
CA GLY A 188 6.27 4.86 4.74
C GLY A 188 5.61 4.94 6.11
N SER A 189 6.09 5.90 6.90
CA SER A 189 5.54 6.26 8.19
C SER A 189 5.47 7.78 8.33
N THR A 190 4.50 8.26 9.09
CA THR A 190 4.40 9.66 9.49
C THR A 190 5.13 9.95 10.80
N GLU A 191 5.56 8.89 11.51
CA GLU A 191 6.29 8.97 12.76
C GLU A 191 7.80 8.94 12.51
N THR A 192 8.54 9.37 13.53
CA THR A 192 9.99 9.18 13.55
C THR A 192 10.34 7.70 13.60
N TYR A 193 11.43 7.33 12.93
CA TYR A 193 11.89 5.96 12.94
C TYR A 193 12.49 5.61 14.31
N LYS A 194 11.76 4.76 15.04
CA LYS A 194 12.15 4.27 16.37
C LYS A 194 12.52 5.45 17.29
N SER A 195 13.67 5.40 17.96
CA SER A 195 14.11 6.46 18.89
C SER A 195 14.89 7.59 18.21
N SER A 196 14.93 7.64 16.88
CA SER A 196 15.67 8.64 16.13
C SER A 196 14.85 9.88 15.78
N ASN A 197 15.51 10.88 15.21
CA ASN A 197 14.85 12.02 14.55
C ASN A 197 14.68 11.81 13.03
N ILE A 198 14.77 10.59 12.53
CA ILE A 198 14.66 10.28 11.10
C ILE A 198 13.18 10.15 10.73
N TYR A 199 12.73 10.91 9.74
CA TYR A 199 11.43 10.72 9.10
C TYR A 199 11.62 9.98 7.79
N SER A 200 10.99 8.80 7.63
CA SER A 200 11.09 8.01 6.40
C SER A 200 10.62 8.80 5.17
N SER A 201 9.60 9.64 5.32
CA SER A 201 9.08 10.54 4.28
C SER A 201 10.07 11.62 3.80
N SER A 202 11.17 11.85 4.51
CA SER A 202 12.21 12.80 4.09
C SER A 202 13.31 12.17 3.23
N LEU A 203 13.41 10.84 3.26
CA LEU A 203 14.47 10.10 2.59
C LEU A 203 14.11 9.89 1.13
N SER A 204 15.04 10.15 0.21
CA SER A 204 14.84 9.90 -1.22
C SER A 204 15.44 8.57 -1.62
N ILE A 205 14.67 7.73 -2.30
CA ILE A 205 15.05 6.35 -2.63
C ILE A 205 15.06 6.14 -4.14
N GLU A 206 15.93 5.23 -4.60
CA GLU A 206 15.87 4.67 -5.94
C GLU A 206 15.52 3.20 -5.96
N LEU A 207 14.92 2.77 -7.07
CA LEU A 207 14.40 1.42 -7.24
C LEU A 207 15.05 0.68 -8.43
N SER A 208 16.15 1.20 -8.96
CA SER A 208 16.85 0.66 -10.14
C SER A 208 17.39 -0.77 -9.96
N THR A 209 17.55 -1.24 -8.72
CA THR A 209 18.02 -2.60 -8.41
C THR A 209 16.97 -3.68 -8.64
N PHE A 210 15.69 -3.31 -8.73
CA PHE A 210 14.58 -4.25 -8.83
C PHE A 210 14.23 -4.52 -10.29
N LYS A 211 14.74 -5.64 -10.83
CA LYS A 211 14.72 -5.92 -12.28
C LYS A 211 13.52 -6.74 -12.76
N ASN A 212 12.87 -7.48 -11.87
CA ASN A 212 11.84 -8.48 -12.23
C ASN A 212 10.52 -8.26 -11.48
N VAL A 213 10.33 -7.09 -10.86
CA VAL A 213 9.12 -6.81 -10.07
C VAL A 213 7.92 -6.66 -11.00
N GLU A 214 6.89 -7.47 -10.74
CA GLU A 214 5.59 -7.45 -11.42
C GLU A 214 4.51 -6.75 -10.59
N GLU A 215 4.65 -6.73 -9.26
CA GLU A 215 3.75 -5.99 -8.36
C GLU A 215 4.53 -4.99 -7.50
N LEU A 216 4.21 -3.70 -7.67
CA LEU A 216 4.78 -2.62 -6.86
C LEU A 216 3.68 -2.00 -5.99
N THR A 217 3.87 -2.05 -4.68
CA THR A 217 3.03 -1.36 -3.70
C THR A 217 3.82 -0.25 -3.01
N ILE A 218 3.29 0.97 -3.06
CA ILE A 218 3.79 2.14 -2.36
C ILE A 218 2.66 2.62 -1.44
N ASP A 219 2.85 2.48 -0.13
CA ASP A 219 1.84 2.82 0.88
C ASP A 219 2.43 3.82 1.88
N ARG A 220 1.72 4.92 2.14
CA ARG A 220 2.16 5.98 3.08
C ARG A 220 3.55 6.57 2.80
N TYR A 221 4.09 6.43 1.59
CA TYR A 221 5.40 6.97 1.21
C TYR A 221 5.25 8.03 0.10
N PRO A 222 5.88 9.21 0.25
CA PRO A 222 5.75 10.29 -0.72
C PRO A 222 6.39 9.93 -2.08
N VAL A 223 5.59 9.93 -3.15
CA VAL A 223 6.04 9.55 -4.49
C VAL A 223 7.10 10.50 -5.07
N ASP A 224 7.14 11.77 -4.63
CA ASP A 224 8.16 12.75 -5.03
C ASP A 224 9.55 12.45 -4.44
N LYS A 225 9.65 11.49 -3.51
CA LYS A 225 10.91 11.00 -2.97
C LYS A 225 11.46 9.79 -3.72
N ILE A 226 10.75 9.28 -4.72
CA ILE A 226 11.24 8.20 -5.57
C ILE A 226 11.89 8.79 -6.81
N TYR A 227 13.16 8.45 -7.04
CA TYR A 227 13.88 8.76 -8.27
C TYR A 227 14.41 7.48 -8.91
N ASN A 228 14.68 7.49 -10.21
CA ASN A 228 15.26 6.35 -10.93
C ASN A 228 14.49 5.03 -10.69
N MET A 229 13.37 4.88 -11.40
CA MET A 229 12.53 3.68 -11.34
C MET A 229 13.15 2.46 -12.07
N GLY A 230 14.28 2.63 -12.76
CA GLY A 230 14.89 1.56 -13.56
C GLY A 230 13.91 0.94 -14.55
N ASN A 231 13.86 -0.39 -14.59
CA ASN A 231 13.03 -1.14 -15.54
C ASN A 231 11.59 -1.37 -15.04
N LEU A 232 11.19 -0.80 -13.90
CA LEU A 232 9.88 -1.07 -13.30
C LEU A 232 8.72 -0.71 -14.23
N ARG A 233 8.88 0.33 -15.05
CA ARG A 233 7.90 0.72 -16.07
C ARG A 233 7.66 -0.38 -17.13
N ASP A 234 8.64 -1.23 -17.36
CA ASP A 234 8.60 -2.31 -18.35
C ASP A 234 8.18 -3.66 -17.75
N THR A 235 8.14 -3.80 -16.42
CA THR A 235 7.90 -5.08 -15.74
C THR A 235 6.63 -5.09 -14.91
N VAL A 236 6.29 -3.96 -14.26
CA VAL A 236 5.16 -3.89 -13.33
C VAL A 236 3.83 -4.04 -14.08
N ARG A 237 3.02 -4.99 -13.59
CA ARG A 237 1.65 -5.27 -14.04
C ARG A 237 0.62 -4.74 -13.06
N VAL A 238 0.93 -4.81 -11.78
CA VAL A 238 0.07 -4.34 -10.68
C VAL A 238 0.79 -3.22 -9.95
N LEU A 239 0.25 -2.01 -10.06
CA LEU A 239 0.79 -0.83 -9.39
C LEU A 239 -0.23 -0.33 -8.35
N LYS A 240 0.16 -0.35 -7.09
CA LYS A 240 -0.66 0.13 -5.97
C LYS A 240 0.04 1.30 -5.31
N VAL A 241 -0.61 2.46 -5.26
CA VAL A 241 -0.08 3.67 -4.64
C VAL A 241 -1.15 4.25 -3.74
N THR A 242 -1.07 3.96 -2.46
CA THR A 242 -2.14 4.29 -1.49
C THR A 242 -1.61 5.13 -0.34
N ASN A 243 -2.49 5.93 0.28
CA ASN A 243 -2.17 6.76 1.45
C ASN A 243 -1.00 7.74 1.23
N THR A 244 -0.71 8.12 -0.01
CA THR A 244 0.44 9.00 -0.34
C THR A 244 0.04 10.47 -0.41
N ARG A 245 -1.27 10.76 -0.29
CA ARG A 245 -1.87 12.09 -0.50
C ARG A 245 -1.73 12.59 -1.93
N LEU A 246 -1.57 11.68 -2.89
CA LEU A 246 -1.49 11.98 -4.32
C LEU A 246 -2.70 12.81 -4.75
N ARG A 247 -2.46 13.88 -5.50
CA ARG A 247 -3.53 14.72 -6.07
C ARG A 247 -3.68 14.53 -7.57
N ASN A 248 -2.57 14.30 -8.26
CA ASN A 248 -2.49 14.19 -9.71
C ASN A 248 -1.75 12.91 -10.09
N ILE A 249 -2.21 12.22 -11.12
CA ILE A 249 -1.60 10.97 -11.60
C ILE A 249 -0.25 11.28 -12.27
N VAL A 250 -0.08 12.48 -12.84
CA VAL A 250 1.21 12.93 -13.38
C VAL A 250 2.33 12.92 -12.33
N GLU A 251 2.02 13.14 -11.04
CA GLU A 251 3.02 13.13 -9.97
C GLU A 251 3.63 11.75 -9.75
N LEU A 252 2.84 10.70 -9.97
CA LEU A 252 3.27 9.30 -9.95
C LEU A 252 3.93 8.91 -11.28
N ALA A 253 3.26 9.17 -12.40
CA ALA A 253 3.74 8.74 -13.71
C ALA A 253 5.08 9.40 -14.09
N MET A 254 5.39 10.58 -13.55
CA MET A 254 6.62 11.32 -13.77
C MET A 254 7.34 11.62 -12.45
N CYS A 255 7.35 10.66 -11.51
CA CYS A 255 7.85 10.89 -10.16
C CYS A 255 9.30 11.35 -10.09
N GLU A 256 10.14 10.89 -11.04
CA GLU A 256 11.57 11.19 -11.16
C GLU A 256 11.89 12.54 -11.81
N GLU A 257 10.89 13.19 -12.44
CA GLU A 257 11.08 14.44 -13.14
C GLU A 257 10.97 15.66 -12.23
N VAL A 258 11.83 16.66 -12.48
CA VAL A 258 11.80 17.94 -11.77
C VAL A 258 10.53 18.73 -12.16
N HIS A 259 10.20 18.72 -13.45
CA HIS A 259 9.04 19.41 -13.99
C HIS A 259 7.99 18.41 -14.47
N LYS A 260 7.09 18.04 -13.55
CA LYS A 260 6.02 17.07 -13.79
C LYS A 260 4.91 17.69 -14.62
N SER A 261 5.04 17.58 -15.93
CA SER A 261 4.04 18.04 -16.90
C SER A 261 3.89 17.01 -18.00
N ILE A 262 2.64 16.66 -18.29
CA ILE A 262 2.29 15.69 -19.33
C ILE A 262 2.79 16.10 -20.73
N ASN A 263 3.02 17.40 -20.96
CA ASN A 263 3.59 17.92 -22.20
C ASN A 263 5.07 17.55 -22.39
N ASN A 264 5.77 17.21 -21.30
CA ASN A 264 7.17 16.79 -21.32
C ASN A 264 7.31 15.26 -21.39
N ALA A 265 6.20 14.53 -21.34
CA ALA A 265 6.24 13.07 -21.34
C ALA A 265 6.71 12.53 -22.70
N ASN A 266 7.46 11.45 -22.66
CA ASN A 266 7.97 10.71 -23.81
C ASN A 266 7.86 9.19 -23.53
N ASP A 267 8.35 8.36 -24.45
CA ASP A 267 8.22 6.90 -24.35
C ASP A 267 8.83 6.30 -23.07
N SER A 268 9.87 6.91 -22.48
CA SER A 268 10.46 6.41 -21.23
C SER A 268 9.55 6.58 -20.02
N HIS A 269 8.49 7.38 -20.12
CA HIS A 269 7.52 7.59 -19.05
C HIS A 269 6.33 6.62 -19.13
N VAL A 270 6.24 5.80 -20.17
CA VAL A 270 5.10 4.91 -20.37
C VAL A 270 5.29 3.64 -19.55
N TRP A 271 4.27 3.25 -18.80
CA TRP A 271 4.19 1.98 -18.09
C TRP A 271 3.63 0.92 -19.03
N LEU A 272 4.51 0.13 -19.63
CA LEU A 272 4.21 -0.76 -20.75
C LEU A 272 3.42 -2.02 -20.36
N LYS A 273 3.32 -2.34 -19.07
CA LYS A 273 2.68 -3.59 -18.62
C LYS A 273 1.61 -3.42 -17.55
N VAL A 274 1.38 -2.21 -17.04
CA VAL A 274 0.40 -1.98 -15.97
C VAL A 274 -1.00 -2.27 -16.52
N THR A 275 -1.62 -3.32 -15.97
CA THR A 275 -3.01 -3.70 -16.25
C THR A 275 -3.92 -3.42 -15.05
N HIS A 276 -3.36 -3.40 -13.84
CA HIS A 276 -4.10 -3.12 -12.61
C HIS A 276 -3.45 -1.93 -11.91
N LEU A 277 -4.19 -0.82 -11.82
CA LEU A 277 -3.77 0.39 -11.13
C LEU A 277 -4.69 0.66 -9.95
N ASP A 278 -4.11 0.69 -8.75
CA ASP A 278 -4.81 1.05 -7.52
C ASP A 278 -4.23 2.35 -6.95
N LEU A 279 -5.06 3.39 -6.92
CA LEU A 279 -4.77 4.71 -6.39
C LEU A 279 -5.69 5.05 -5.21
N SER A 280 -6.19 4.05 -4.50
CA SER A 280 -7.11 4.24 -3.38
C SER A 280 -6.48 5.03 -2.23
N ASP A 281 -7.32 5.65 -1.40
CA ASP A 281 -6.91 6.37 -0.19
C ASP A 281 -5.93 7.53 -0.47
N ASN A 282 -6.18 8.28 -1.54
CA ASN A 282 -5.42 9.48 -1.88
C ASN A 282 -6.31 10.73 -1.83
N ARG A 283 -5.92 11.79 -2.55
CA ARG A 283 -6.65 13.07 -2.60
C ARG A 283 -6.85 13.48 -4.06
N ILE A 284 -7.09 12.51 -4.93
CA ILE A 284 -7.27 12.75 -6.36
C ILE A 284 -8.64 13.38 -6.57
N GLU A 285 -8.66 14.54 -7.19
CA GLU A 285 -9.90 15.28 -7.50
C GLU A 285 -10.34 15.05 -8.95
N VAL A 286 -9.39 14.75 -9.85
CA VAL A 286 -9.60 14.56 -11.29
C VAL A 286 -8.65 13.48 -11.81
N ILE A 287 -9.12 12.63 -12.71
CA ILE A 287 -8.24 11.73 -13.50
C ILE A 287 -7.59 12.59 -14.58
N ASP A 288 -6.32 12.97 -14.40
CA ASP A 288 -5.62 13.84 -15.37
C ASP A 288 -5.19 13.09 -16.65
N GLU A 289 -4.72 13.83 -17.66
CA GLU A 289 -4.29 13.24 -18.94
C GLU A 289 -3.11 12.27 -18.84
N ALA A 290 -2.35 12.29 -17.74
CA ALA A 290 -1.20 11.41 -17.57
C ALA A 290 -1.60 9.95 -17.39
N ILE A 291 -2.88 9.66 -17.18
CA ILE A 291 -3.42 8.29 -17.24
C ILE A 291 -3.10 7.59 -18.57
N ARG A 292 -2.93 8.35 -19.66
CA ARG A 292 -2.52 7.82 -20.98
C ARG A 292 -1.14 7.17 -20.99
N LEU A 293 -0.30 7.47 -20.00
CA LEU A 293 1.02 6.85 -19.81
C LEU A 293 0.91 5.41 -19.27
N MET A 294 -0.29 4.93 -18.97
CA MET A 294 -0.58 3.54 -18.60
C MET A 294 -1.66 2.97 -19.54
N PRO A 295 -1.37 2.83 -20.85
CA PRO A 295 -2.38 2.59 -21.89
C PRO A 295 -3.03 1.18 -21.84
N HIS A 296 -2.51 0.29 -20.99
CA HIS A 296 -2.96 -1.09 -20.89
C HIS A 296 -3.77 -1.40 -19.63
N ILE A 297 -4.18 -0.38 -18.87
CA ILE A 297 -5.03 -0.55 -17.70
C ILE A 297 -6.34 -1.24 -18.11
N GLU A 298 -6.63 -2.34 -17.42
CA GLU A 298 -7.87 -3.11 -17.47
C GLU A 298 -8.70 -2.87 -16.21
N VAL A 299 -8.03 -2.71 -15.06
CA VAL A 299 -8.65 -2.47 -13.76
C VAL A 299 -8.11 -1.18 -13.15
N LEU A 300 -8.99 -0.21 -12.92
CA LEU A 300 -8.67 1.07 -12.29
C LEU A 300 -9.42 1.21 -10.95
N VAL A 301 -8.67 1.28 -9.85
CA VAL A 301 -9.20 1.45 -8.50
C VAL A 301 -8.85 2.84 -7.98
N LEU A 302 -9.89 3.62 -7.65
CA LEU A 302 -9.81 5.01 -7.21
C LEU A 302 -10.70 5.25 -5.98
N ASN A 303 -10.87 4.21 -5.15
CA ASN A 303 -11.70 4.28 -3.95
C ASN A 303 -11.15 5.30 -2.94
N ASN A 304 -12.01 5.88 -2.11
CA ASN A 304 -11.62 6.82 -1.06
C ASN A 304 -10.76 7.99 -1.59
N ASN A 305 -11.21 8.64 -2.67
CA ASN A 305 -10.62 9.84 -3.23
C ASN A 305 -11.61 11.02 -3.15
N LEU A 306 -11.36 12.09 -3.90
CA LEU A 306 -12.17 13.30 -3.90
C LEU A 306 -12.86 13.55 -5.25
N LEU A 307 -12.96 12.52 -6.10
CA LEU A 307 -13.49 12.63 -7.46
C LEU A 307 -14.97 13.04 -7.44
N SER A 308 -15.33 13.99 -8.30
CA SER A 308 -16.72 14.40 -8.52
C SER A 308 -17.20 14.15 -9.95
N GLU A 309 -16.29 13.80 -10.87
CA GLU A 309 -16.60 13.50 -12.27
C GLU A 309 -15.67 12.42 -12.83
N ILE A 310 -16.11 11.76 -13.90
CA ILE A 310 -15.33 10.77 -14.65
C ILE A 310 -14.77 11.47 -15.89
N SER A 311 -13.47 11.73 -15.86
CA SER A 311 -12.70 12.41 -16.91
C SER A 311 -11.58 11.51 -17.44
N ASN A 312 -11.13 11.74 -18.68
CA ASN A 312 -9.97 11.10 -19.33
C ASN A 312 -9.93 9.55 -19.39
N VAL A 313 -10.96 8.84 -18.92
CA VAL A 313 -11.07 7.38 -19.03
C VAL A 313 -11.15 6.88 -20.47
N THR A 314 -11.54 7.74 -21.43
CA THR A 314 -11.49 7.44 -22.87
C THR A 314 -10.07 7.21 -23.38
N LEU A 315 -9.05 7.64 -22.63
CA LEU A 315 -7.64 7.40 -22.91
C LEU A 315 -7.20 5.97 -22.51
N LEU A 316 -8.08 5.17 -21.92
CA LEU A 316 -7.83 3.79 -21.50
C LEU A 316 -8.64 2.81 -22.36
N PRO A 317 -8.13 2.40 -23.54
CA PRO A 317 -8.88 1.60 -24.50
C PRO A 317 -9.17 0.16 -24.04
N ARG A 318 -8.52 -0.30 -22.97
CA ARG A 318 -8.67 -1.65 -22.41
C ARG A 318 -9.41 -1.70 -21.08
N LEU A 319 -9.86 -0.55 -20.57
CA LEU A 319 -10.50 -0.47 -19.26
C LEU A 319 -11.78 -1.31 -19.26
N SER A 320 -11.82 -2.29 -18.37
CA SER A 320 -12.95 -3.21 -18.21
C SER A 320 -13.59 -3.11 -16.82
N GLN A 321 -12.86 -2.67 -15.80
CA GLN A 321 -13.36 -2.53 -14.43
C GLN A 321 -12.91 -1.20 -13.84
N ILE A 322 -13.84 -0.49 -13.22
CA ILE A 322 -13.56 0.77 -12.53
C ILE A 322 -14.22 0.81 -11.16
N TYR A 323 -13.42 1.14 -10.15
CA TYR A 323 -13.85 1.24 -8.75
C TYR A 323 -13.68 2.68 -8.28
N LEU A 324 -14.79 3.29 -7.88
CA LEU A 324 -14.93 4.70 -7.51
C LEU A 324 -15.69 4.85 -6.18
N ALA A 325 -15.65 3.82 -5.32
CA ALA A 325 -16.31 3.82 -4.04
C ALA A 325 -15.83 4.98 -3.15
N SER A 326 -16.72 5.53 -2.32
CA SER A 326 -16.39 6.58 -1.35
C SER A 326 -15.73 7.81 -1.98
N ASN A 327 -16.34 8.36 -3.03
CA ASN A 327 -15.94 9.61 -3.68
C ASN A 327 -17.04 10.68 -3.47
N ASN A 328 -17.05 11.73 -4.30
CA ASN A 328 -17.99 12.86 -4.22
C ASN A 328 -18.99 12.91 -5.37
N PHE A 329 -19.28 11.78 -6.04
CA PHE A 329 -20.22 11.75 -7.15
C PHE A 329 -21.66 12.04 -6.71
N THR A 330 -22.24 13.14 -7.20
CA THR A 330 -23.66 13.50 -6.99
C THR A 330 -24.54 13.18 -8.19
N SER A 331 -23.94 13.19 -9.38
CA SER A 331 -24.57 12.92 -10.67
C SER A 331 -23.51 12.42 -11.65
N LEU A 332 -23.95 11.75 -12.71
CA LEU A 332 -23.11 11.33 -13.82
C LEU A 332 -23.70 11.92 -15.12
N PRO A 333 -22.88 12.12 -16.16
CA PRO A 333 -23.38 12.67 -17.41
C PRO A 333 -24.22 11.64 -18.18
N ASP A 334 -25.19 12.11 -18.98
CA ASP A 334 -26.09 11.26 -19.78
C ASP A 334 -25.35 10.47 -20.88
N ASP A 335 -24.18 10.95 -21.28
CA ASP A 335 -23.33 10.35 -22.30
C ASP A 335 -22.24 9.43 -21.73
N LEU A 336 -22.40 8.92 -20.49
CA LEU A 336 -21.42 8.05 -19.81
C LEU A 336 -20.97 6.86 -20.68
N HIS A 337 -21.87 6.31 -21.49
CA HIS A 337 -21.57 5.23 -22.45
C HIS A 337 -20.50 5.58 -23.50
N THR A 338 -20.30 6.86 -23.81
CA THR A 338 -19.21 7.32 -24.68
C THR A 338 -17.84 7.24 -23.99
N LYS A 339 -17.83 7.23 -22.65
CA LYS A 339 -16.64 7.17 -21.82
C LYS A 339 -16.30 5.76 -21.35
N LEU A 340 -17.32 4.99 -20.96
CA LEU A 340 -17.18 3.66 -20.33
C LEU A 340 -17.86 2.54 -21.13
N GLY A 341 -18.01 2.70 -22.45
CA GLY A 341 -18.81 1.78 -23.28
C GLY A 341 -18.39 0.31 -23.26
N TYR A 342 -17.13 0.01 -22.94
CA TYR A 342 -16.58 -1.35 -22.85
C TYR A 342 -16.44 -1.87 -21.41
N VAL A 343 -16.81 -1.06 -20.41
CA VAL A 343 -16.66 -1.43 -19.01
C VAL A 343 -17.72 -2.46 -18.61
N VAL A 344 -17.25 -3.52 -17.97
CA VAL A 344 -18.02 -4.67 -17.52
C VAL A 344 -18.42 -4.53 -16.05
N TYR A 345 -17.60 -3.88 -15.23
CA TYR A 345 -17.86 -3.69 -13.80
C TYR A 345 -17.64 -2.23 -13.36
N ILE A 346 -18.64 -1.67 -12.67
CA ILE A 346 -18.57 -0.34 -12.07
C ILE A 346 -18.96 -0.42 -10.60
N ASP A 347 -18.07 0.03 -9.71
CA ASP A 347 -18.37 0.29 -8.31
C ASP A 347 -18.40 1.81 -8.04
N LEU A 348 -19.55 2.31 -7.66
CA LEU A 348 -19.83 3.68 -7.25
C LEU A 348 -20.49 3.71 -5.87
N SER A 349 -20.25 2.68 -5.05
CA SER A 349 -20.78 2.60 -3.69
C SER A 349 -20.33 3.78 -2.81
N GLN A 350 -21.09 4.10 -1.77
CA GLN A 350 -20.76 5.17 -0.81
C GLN A 350 -20.55 6.55 -1.47
N ASN A 351 -21.31 6.87 -2.52
CA ASN A 351 -21.36 8.18 -3.15
C ASN A 351 -22.67 8.91 -2.80
N LYS A 352 -23.06 9.92 -3.59
CA LYS A 352 -24.25 10.75 -3.38
C LYS A 352 -25.19 10.73 -4.59
N LEU A 353 -25.13 9.66 -5.41
CA LEU A 353 -25.93 9.52 -6.62
C LEU A 353 -27.42 9.44 -6.31
N THR A 354 -28.24 10.08 -7.15
CA THR A 354 -29.69 10.11 -7.00
C THR A 354 -30.43 9.46 -8.17
N SER A 355 -29.75 9.15 -9.28
CA SER A 355 -30.33 8.62 -10.50
C SER A 355 -29.45 7.53 -11.13
N LEU A 356 -30.11 6.62 -11.85
CA LEU A 356 -29.48 5.56 -12.64
C LEU A 356 -29.55 5.80 -14.16
N ALA A 357 -30.03 6.96 -14.60
CA ALA A 357 -30.23 7.26 -16.02
C ALA A 357 -28.94 7.14 -16.86
N SER A 358 -27.80 7.55 -16.31
CA SER A 358 -26.50 7.54 -17.00
C SER A 358 -26.01 6.14 -17.38
N PHE A 359 -26.49 5.09 -16.71
CA PHE A 359 -26.09 3.71 -17.01
C PHE A 359 -26.93 3.06 -18.13
N SER A 360 -28.00 3.72 -18.59
CA SER A 360 -28.99 3.15 -19.52
C SER A 360 -28.43 2.66 -20.86
N LYS A 361 -27.23 3.08 -21.26
CA LYS A 361 -26.60 2.69 -22.53
C LYS A 361 -25.33 1.87 -22.36
N LEU A 362 -25.03 1.40 -21.16
CA LEU A 362 -23.85 0.56 -20.88
C LEU A 362 -24.18 -0.92 -21.14
N TYR A 363 -24.32 -1.28 -22.40
CA TYR A 363 -24.81 -2.61 -22.80
C TYR A 363 -23.88 -3.76 -22.41
N SER A 364 -22.58 -3.49 -22.21
CA SER A 364 -21.57 -4.47 -21.76
C SER A 364 -21.48 -4.62 -20.24
N LEU A 365 -22.24 -3.84 -19.47
CA LEU A 365 -22.15 -3.85 -18.01
C LEU A 365 -22.75 -5.14 -17.44
N GLU A 366 -21.94 -5.90 -16.72
CA GLU A 366 -22.34 -7.13 -16.01
C GLU A 366 -22.55 -6.88 -14.52
N GLY A 367 -21.78 -5.97 -13.92
CA GLY A 367 -21.87 -5.64 -12.50
C GLY A 367 -21.95 -4.15 -12.22
N LEU A 368 -22.92 -3.76 -11.39
CA LEU A 368 -23.11 -2.39 -10.92
C LEU A 368 -23.30 -2.38 -9.40
N ASP A 369 -22.34 -1.77 -8.70
CA ASP A 369 -22.48 -1.45 -7.27
C ASP A 369 -22.77 0.04 -7.10
N VAL A 370 -23.99 0.36 -6.65
CA VAL A 370 -24.42 1.72 -6.28
C VAL A 370 -24.94 1.72 -4.85
N SER A 371 -24.49 0.78 -4.02
CA SER A 371 -24.87 0.71 -2.61
C SER A 371 -24.49 1.98 -1.84
N CYS A 372 -25.22 2.28 -0.76
CA CYS A 372 -24.97 3.44 0.09
C CYS A 372 -24.94 4.78 -0.68
N ASN A 373 -25.85 4.97 -1.63
CA ASN A 373 -26.08 6.22 -2.35
C ASN A 373 -27.41 6.88 -1.90
N ARG A 374 -27.98 7.78 -2.71
CA ARG A 374 -29.22 8.53 -2.44
C ARG A 374 -30.32 8.22 -3.45
N ILE A 375 -30.35 7.01 -4.00
CA ILE A 375 -31.36 6.57 -4.96
C ILE A 375 -32.68 6.33 -4.20
N GLU A 376 -33.66 7.21 -4.43
CA GLU A 376 -34.93 7.18 -3.69
C GLU A 376 -36.06 6.50 -4.47
N LYS A 377 -36.11 6.76 -5.78
CA LYS A 377 -37.24 6.37 -6.63
C LYS A 377 -37.01 4.99 -7.25
N ILE A 378 -38.00 4.11 -7.13
CA ILE A 378 -37.97 2.77 -7.75
C ILE A 378 -37.98 2.85 -9.28
N GLU A 379 -38.52 3.94 -9.84
CA GLU A 379 -38.55 4.21 -11.27
C GLU A 379 -37.15 4.27 -11.89
N GLU A 380 -36.13 4.63 -11.11
CA GLU A 380 -34.74 4.67 -11.58
C GLU A 380 -34.24 3.30 -12.06
N VAL A 381 -34.75 2.20 -11.49
CA VAL A 381 -34.34 0.84 -11.89
C VAL A 381 -34.78 0.53 -13.33
N LYS A 382 -35.82 1.19 -13.85
CA LYS A 382 -36.24 1.05 -15.26
C LYS A 382 -35.14 1.49 -16.23
N ASN A 383 -34.27 2.40 -15.82
CA ASN A 383 -33.15 2.87 -16.64
C ASN A 383 -32.12 1.76 -16.90
N ILE A 384 -32.02 0.75 -16.03
CA ILE A 384 -31.06 -0.34 -16.15
C ILE A 384 -31.69 -1.71 -16.42
N GLY A 385 -33.01 -1.86 -16.27
CA GLY A 385 -33.73 -3.12 -16.45
C GLY A 385 -33.61 -3.75 -17.85
N HIS A 386 -33.22 -2.95 -18.85
CA HIS A 386 -33.07 -3.40 -20.23
C HIS A 386 -31.61 -3.73 -20.63
N LEU A 387 -30.64 -3.54 -19.73
CA LEU A 387 -29.22 -3.80 -20.00
C LEU A 387 -28.98 -5.31 -20.13
N PRO A 388 -28.58 -5.82 -21.31
CA PRO A 388 -28.66 -7.24 -21.64
C PRO A 388 -27.65 -8.12 -20.88
N CYS A 389 -26.54 -7.55 -20.43
CA CYS A 389 -25.48 -8.28 -19.73
C CYS A 389 -25.52 -8.12 -18.21
N LEU A 390 -26.35 -7.22 -17.65
CA LEU A 390 -26.34 -6.94 -16.22
C LEU A 390 -26.82 -8.17 -15.44
N GLU A 391 -25.97 -8.67 -14.54
CA GLU A 391 -26.20 -9.84 -13.69
C GLU A 391 -26.06 -9.51 -12.21
N HIS A 392 -25.16 -8.59 -11.83
CA HIS A 392 -24.91 -8.21 -10.46
C HIS A 392 -25.34 -6.77 -10.20
N LEU A 393 -26.30 -6.57 -9.30
CA LEU A 393 -26.78 -5.25 -8.91
C LEU A 393 -26.79 -5.13 -7.39
N ARG A 394 -26.15 -4.07 -6.86
CA ARG A 394 -26.21 -3.72 -5.45
C ARG A 394 -26.81 -2.33 -5.27
N LEU A 395 -27.87 -2.27 -4.48
CA LEU A 395 -28.66 -1.08 -4.17
C LEU A 395 -28.86 -0.90 -2.66
N THR A 396 -28.40 -1.85 -1.84
CA THR A 396 -28.42 -1.80 -0.38
C THR A 396 -27.93 -0.45 0.15
N GLY A 397 -28.59 0.08 1.19
CA GLY A 397 -28.19 1.34 1.82
C GLY A 397 -28.63 2.60 1.05
N ASN A 398 -29.45 2.44 0.01
CA ASN A 398 -30.17 3.56 -0.62
C ASN A 398 -31.59 3.69 -0.02
N PRO A 399 -32.22 4.88 -0.05
CA PRO A 399 -33.60 5.03 0.40
C PRO A 399 -34.59 4.07 -0.31
N VAL A 400 -34.37 3.76 -1.60
CA VAL A 400 -35.18 2.78 -2.36
C VAL A 400 -35.17 1.39 -1.71
N SER A 401 -34.12 0.99 -0.99
CA SER A 401 -34.03 -0.34 -0.36
C SER A 401 -34.92 -0.49 0.88
N THR A 402 -35.61 0.58 1.30
CA THR A 402 -36.51 0.57 2.47
C THR A 402 -37.98 0.38 2.11
N ILE A 403 -38.33 0.37 0.83
CA ILE A 403 -39.72 0.26 0.38
C ILE A 403 -40.27 -1.16 0.61
N VAL A 404 -41.58 -1.26 0.83
CA VAL A 404 -42.27 -2.55 0.91
C VAL A 404 -42.17 -3.29 -0.44
N ASP A 405 -41.90 -4.59 -0.37
CA ASP A 405 -41.67 -5.48 -1.52
C ASP A 405 -40.51 -5.03 -2.43
N TYR A 406 -39.50 -4.35 -1.85
CA TYR A 406 -38.33 -3.82 -2.54
C TYR A 406 -37.73 -4.78 -3.58
N ARG A 407 -37.38 -6.01 -3.19
CA ARG A 407 -36.72 -6.97 -4.09
C ARG A 407 -37.57 -7.29 -5.32
N VAL A 408 -38.85 -7.60 -5.13
CA VAL A 408 -39.79 -7.88 -6.23
C VAL A 408 -39.92 -6.68 -7.16
N LYS A 409 -40.05 -5.47 -6.61
CA LYS A 409 -40.18 -4.23 -7.40
C LYS A 409 -38.91 -3.88 -8.18
N VAL A 410 -37.73 -4.17 -7.64
CA VAL A 410 -36.45 -3.99 -8.35
C VAL A 410 -36.28 -5.02 -9.47
N LEU A 411 -36.75 -6.25 -9.25
CA LEU A 411 -36.65 -7.32 -10.25
C LEU A 411 -37.67 -7.17 -11.40
N GLU A 412 -38.81 -6.52 -11.16
CA GLU A 412 -39.88 -6.36 -12.14
C GLU A 412 -39.44 -5.74 -13.49
N PRO A 413 -38.63 -4.66 -13.53
CA PRO A 413 -38.09 -4.11 -14.78
C PRO A 413 -37.24 -5.08 -15.62
N PHE A 414 -36.67 -6.13 -15.02
CA PHE A 414 -35.85 -7.13 -15.73
C PHE A 414 -36.70 -8.22 -16.40
N GLY A 415 -37.97 -8.36 -16.03
CA GLY A 415 -38.90 -9.32 -16.60
C GLY A 415 -38.36 -10.75 -16.60
N LYS A 416 -38.28 -11.38 -17.79
CA LYS A 416 -37.78 -12.76 -17.94
C LYS A 416 -36.33 -12.94 -17.46
N ARG A 417 -35.52 -11.88 -17.47
CA ARG A 417 -34.13 -11.91 -17.02
C ARG A 417 -33.98 -11.75 -15.51
N ALA A 418 -35.08 -11.55 -14.75
CA ALA A 418 -35.01 -11.43 -13.30
C ALA A 418 -34.28 -12.60 -12.65
N VAL A 419 -34.41 -13.83 -13.18
CA VAL A 419 -33.74 -15.05 -12.69
C VAL A 419 -32.20 -14.97 -12.73
N ASP A 420 -31.66 -14.17 -13.65
CA ASP A 420 -30.21 -14.00 -13.83
C ASP A 420 -29.64 -12.93 -12.88
N ILE A 421 -30.49 -12.07 -12.30
CA ILE A 421 -30.08 -10.94 -11.47
C ILE A 421 -29.78 -11.36 -10.04
N CYS A 422 -28.50 -11.29 -9.65
CA CYS A 422 -28.06 -11.30 -8.26
C CYS A 422 -28.22 -9.90 -7.65
N LEU A 423 -29.32 -9.69 -6.92
CA LEU A 423 -29.63 -8.44 -6.24
C LEU A 423 -29.12 -8.47 -4.80
N ASP A 424 -28.28 -7.51 -4.45
CA ASP A 424 -27.76 -7.32 -3.08
C ASP A 424 -27.05 -8.59 -2.55
N ASN A 425 -26.30 -9.26 -3.42
CA ASN A 425 -25.59 -10.54 -3.20
C ASN A 425 -26.47 -11.78 -3.06
N GLU A 426 -27.76 -11.68 -3.37
CA GLU A 426 -28.70 -12.81 -3.31
C GLU A 426 -29.45 -13.00 -4.63
N LYS A 427 -29.45 -14.24 -5.15
CA LYS A 427 -30.32 -14.60 -6.28
C LYS A 427 -31.80 -14.57 -5.86
N PRO A 428 -32.74 -14.35 -6.79
CA PRO A 428 -34.15 -14.34 -6.47
C PRO A 428 -34.62 -15.74 -6.07
N ASN A 429 -35.51 -15.81 -5.09
CA ASN A 429 -36.19 -17.07 -4.78
C ASN A 429 -37.42 -17.28 -5.68
N GLN A 430 -37.96 -18.51 -5.69
CA GLN A 430 -39.09 -18.85 -6.55
C GLN A 430 -40.31 -17.96 -6.33
N LYS A 431 -40.62 -17.60 -5.09
CA LYS A 431 -41.77 -16.74 -4.76
C LYS A 431 -41.63 -15.34 -5.35
N GLU A 432 -40.42 -14.78 -5.33
CA GLU A 432 -40.13 -13.49 -5.98
C GLU A 432 -40.33 -13.58 -7.49
N LEU A 433 -39.82 -14.64 -8.13
CA LEU A 433 -39.95 -14.87 -9.57
C LEU A 433 -41.41 -15.06 -10.01
N ASP A 434 -42.19 -15.82 -9.24
CA ASP A 434 -43.62 -16.04 -9.50
C ASP A 434 -44.37 -14.70 -9.42
N THR A 435 -44.06 -13.88 -8.41
CA THR A 435 -44.69 -12.56 -8.23
C THR A 435 -44.33 -11.61 -9.36
N VAL A 436 -43.06 -11.57 -9.78
CA VAL A 436 -42.59 -10.78 -10.94
C VAL A 436 -43.32 -11.21 -12.22
N SER A 437 -43.48 -12.51 -12.43
CA SER A 437 -44.18 -13.07 -13.60
C SER A 437 -45.66 -12.66 -13.64
N VAL A 438 -46.34 -12.69 -12.50
CA VAL A 438 -47.74 -12.23 -12.37
C VAL A 438 -47.84 -10.73 -12.65
N HIS A 439 -46.96 -9.89 -12.08
CA HIS A 439 -46.95 -8.45 -12.33
C HIS A 439 -46.74 -8.15 -13.82
N GLN A 440 -45.83 -8.87 -14.47
CA GLN A 440 -45.56 -8.72 -15.89
C GLN A 440 -46.79 -9.11 -16.74
N ALA A 441 -47.46 -10.22 -16.42
CA ALA A 441 -48.69 -10.64 -17.11
C ALA A 441 -49.83 -9.61 -16.96
N LEU A 442 -50.02 -9.08 -15.74
CA LEU A 442 -51.01 -8.03 -15.48
C LEU A 442 -50.70 -6.73 -16.24
N ARG A 443 -49.43 -6.36 -16.34
CA ARG A 443 -49.00 -5.20 -17.12
C ARG A 443 -49.27 -5.38 -18.62
N ILE A 444 -48.93 -6.54 -19.18
CA ILE A 444 -49.21 -6.90 -20.58
C ILE A 444 -50.73 -6.85 -20.86
N ALA A 445 -51.54 -7.40 -19.95
CA ALA A 445 -53.00 -7.37 -20.06
C ALA A 445 -53.58 -5.94 -20.01
N ARG A 446 -53.02 -5.05 -19.17
CA ARG A 446 -53.41 -3.63 -19.10
C ARG A 446 -52.99 -2.81 -20.33
N GLU A 447 -51.86 -3.15 -20.94
CA GLU A 447 -51.33 -2.49 -22.15
C GLU A 447 -51.99 -3.01 -23.46
N GLY A 448 -52.97 -3.92 -23.38
CA GLY A 448 -53.78 -4.37 -24.52
C GLY A 448 -53.05 -5.28 -25.51
N LYS A 449 -51.88 -5.81 -25.16
CA LYS A 449 -51.16 -6.82 -25.95
C LYS A 449 -51.59 -8.20 -25.47
N SER A 450 -52.21 -9.00 -26.34
CA SER A 450 -52.57 -10.39 -26.02
C SER A 450 -51.31 -11.18 -25.65
N PRO A 451 -51.28 -11.92 -24.53
CA PRO A 451 -50.16 -12.80 -24.23
C PRO A 451 -50.11 -13.95 -25.25
N THR A 452 -49.02 -14.03 -26.02
CA THR A 452 -48.71 -15.21 -26.84
C THR A 452 -48.18 -16.30 -25.92
N PHE A 453 -49.07 -17.18 -25.46
CA PHE A 453 -48.68 -18.45 -24.84
C PHE A 453 -48.16 -19.39 -25.92
N THR A 454 -46.85 -19.68 -25.91
CA THR A 454 -46.32 -20.86 -26.60
C THR A 454 -46.64 -22.10 -25.75
N ALA A 455 -47.02 -23.20 -26.39
CA ALA A 455 -47.61 -24.40 -25.78
C ALA A 455 -46.71 -25.21 -24.80
N ALA A 456 -45.64 -24.62 -24.27
CA ALA A 456 -44.72 -25.26 -23.32
C ALA A 456 -45.07 -25.02 -21.84
N ASP A 457 -45.99 -24.10 -21.51
CA ASP A 457 -46.22 -23.64 -20.13
C ASP A 457 -47.54 -24.10 -19.49
N ALA A 458 -48.14 -25.20 -19.94
CA ALA A 458 -49.33 -25.76 -19.27
C ALA A 458 -48.90 -26.61 -18.05
N PRO A 459 -49.36 -26.33 -16.82
CA PRO A 459 -49.18 -27.25 -15.70
C PRO A 459 -50.04 -28.50 -15.94
N LEU A 460 -49.41 -29.68 -15.85
CA LEU A 460 -50.07 -30.98 -15.79
C LEU A 460 -50.91 -31.06 -14.50
N PHE A 461 -52.19 -30.66 -14.56
CA PHE A 461 -53.19 -31.09 -13.60
C PHE A 461 -53.91 -32.31 -14.18
N SER A 462 -53.41 -33.50 -13.85
CA SER A 462 -54.15 -34.74 -14.01
C SER A 462 -55.14 -34.89 -12.84
N ALA A 463 -56.37 -34.44 -13.04
CA ALA A 463 -57.50 -34.87 -12.23
C ALA A 463 -58.28 -35.92 -13.02
N GLU A 464 -58.12 -37.19 -12.64
CA GLU A 464 -58.99 -38.27 -13.09
C GLU A 464 -60.40 -38.04 -12.52
N ILE A 465 -61.38 -37.93 -13.41
CA ILE A 465 -62.80 -38.03 -13.05
C ILE A 465 -63.26 -39.42 -13.52
N PRO A 466 -63.62 -40.34 -12.61
CA PRO A 466 -64.32 -41.56 -13.01
C PRO A 466 -65.78 -41.23 -13.28
N GLY A 467 -66.24 -41.56 -14.49
CA GLY A 467 -67.62 -41.34 -14.91
C GLY A 467 -68.62 -42.28 -14.25
N VAL A 468 -69.83 -41.75 -14.03
CA VAL A 468 -71.06 -42.26 -14.66
C VAL A 468 -71.83 -41.06 -15.19
#